data_AF-D9W4Q1-F1
#
_entry.id   AF-D9W4Q1-F1
#
_cell.length_a   1.000
_cell.length_b   1.000
_cell.length_c   1.000
_cell.angle_alpha   90.00
_cell.angle_beta   90.00
_cell.angle_gamma   90.00
#
_symmetry.space_group_name_H-M   'P 1'
#
loop_
_entity.id
_entity.type
_entity.pdbx_description
1 polymer ?
#
loop_
_entity_poly.entity_id
_entity_poly.type
_entity_poly.pdbx_seq_one_letter_code
_entity_poly.pdbx_strand_id
1 'polypeptide(L)'
;MHNRRDFLALGFSAAALLAPLAPAPRTAAALPAAGPGRRIGSGETMAVRQFTAAFRASDELLGGGHGLSVVGVFLSDVVAPMLHGTYADDRARADAFAADLASLVGFKCHDAGREGAAHHHYRLAIRLAQEADPDDRTSQAAWGMRALVHQALDLGHPTGTVDLAEATLARSRVDKRTEALLLITAARAHGASGNPSAASA
;
A
#
# COMPACT_ATOMS: atom_id res chain seq x y z
N MET A 1 27.48 -17.25 -11.09
CA MET A 1 26.14 -17.16 -11.72
C MET A 1 25.14 -17.77 -10.75
N HIS A 2 24.54 -16.96 -9.86
CA HIS A 2 23.63 -17.45 -8.84
C HIS A 2 22.23 -17.61 -9.44
N ASN A 3 21.68 -18.82 -9.33
CA ASN A 3 20.48 -19.27 -10.03
C ASN A 3 19.24 -18.59 -9.42
N ARG A 4 18.42 -17.90 -10.22
CA ARG A 4 17.15 -17.28 -9.77
C ARG A 4 16.18 -18.30 -9.15
N ARG A 5 16.37 -19.60 -9.43
CA ARG A 5 15.57 -20.70 -8.88
C ARG A 5 15.96 -21.07 -7.44
N ASP A 6 17.21 -20.85 -7.04
CA ASP A 6 17.67 -21.22 -5.70
C ASP A 6 17.14 -20.24 -4.64
N PHE A 7 16.87 -18.99 -5.02
CA PHE A 7 16.25 -18.00 -4.13
C PHE A 7 14.76 -18.26 -3.86
N LEU A 8 14.09 -19.04 -4.72
CA LEU A 8 12.68 -19.41 -4.57
C LEU A 8 12.48 -20.70 -3.74
N ALA A 9 13.56 -21.45 -3.48
CA ALA A 9 13.56 -22.65 -2.65
C ALA A 9 14.02 -22.38 -1.20
N LEU A 10 14.50 -21.17 -0.90
CA LEU A 10 14.63 -20.72 0.49
C LEU A 10 13.23 -20.41 1.01
N GLY A 11 12.71 -21.33 1.81
CA GLY A 11 11.56 -21.11 2.67
C GLY A 11 11.65 -19.72 3.28
N PHE A 12 10.58 -18.96 3.09
CA PHE A 12 10.43 -17.58 3.52
C PHE A 12 10.55 -17.50 5.06
N SER A 13 11.77 -17.51 5.58
CA SER A 13 12.07 -17.11 6.95
C SER A 13 12.14 -15.58 7.01
N ALA A 14 11.13 -14.88 6.49
CA ALA A 14 10.92 -13.49 6.86
C ALA A 14 10.63 -13.34 8.36
N ALA A 15 10.23 -14.44 9.02
CA ALA A 15 10.18 -14.54 10.48
C ALA A 15 11.55 -14.36 11.15
N ALA A 16 12.66 -14.66 10.46
CA ALA A 16 14.01 -14.53 11.03
C ALA A 16 14.60 -13.12 10.91
N LEU A 17 14.09 -12.29 9.99
CA LEU A 17 14.51 -10.90 9.84
C LEU A 17 13.75 -9.93 10.76
N LEU A 18 12.74 -10.41 11.52
CA LEU A 18 11.84 -9.60 12.34
C LEU A 18 11.58 -10.14 13.76
N ALA A 19 12.35 -11.12 14.26
CA ALA A 19 12.22 -11.53 15.66
C ALA A 19 12.89 -10.47 16.58
N PRO A 20 12.13 -9.79 17.45
CA PRO A 20 11.48 -10.50 18.57
C PRO A 20 10.05 -10.02 18.92
N LEU A 21 9.25 -10.96 19.46
CA LEU A 21 7.95 -10.79 20.15
C LEU A 21 6.66 -10.71 19.31
N ALA A 22 6.41 -11.68 18.43
CA ALA A 22 5.04 -12.10 18.12
C ALA A 22 5.01 -13.61 17.79
N PRO A 23 3.96 -14.37 18.18
CA PRO A 23 3.82 -15.76 17.76
C PRO A 23 3.75 -15.79 16.23
N ALA A 24 4.70 -16.52 15.61
CA ALA A 24 4.81 -16.63 14.16
C ALA A 24 3.46 -17.00 13.53
N PRO A 25 3.01 -16.33 12.45
CA PRO A 25 1.75 -16.67 11.80
C PRO A 25 1.80 -18.13 11.32
N ARG A 26 0.93 -18.97 11.88
CA ARG A 26 0.88 -20.43 11.65
C ARG A 26 0.40 -20.81 10.24
N THR A 27 0.49 -19.90 9.27
CA THR A 27 0.09 -20.12 7.87
C THR A 27 1.14 -19.69 6.85
N ALA A 28 2.43 -19.65 7.23
CA ALA A 28 3.53 -19.55 6.27
C ALA A 28 3.77 -20.87 5.53
N ALA A 29 2.71 -21.47 4.96
CA ALA A 29 2.90 -22.30 3.79
C ALA A 29 3.42 -21.35 2.71
N ALA A 30 4.61 -21.62 2.18
CA ALA A 30 5.21 -20.82 1.11
C ALA A 30 4.15 -20.53 0.07
N LEU A 31 3.76 -19.27 -0.13
CA LEU A 31 2.87 -18.89 -1.22
C LEU A 31 3.60 -19.36 -2.50
N PRO A 32 3.14 -20.43 -3.17
CA PRO A 32 3.86 -20.92 -4.32
C PRO A 32 3.86 -19.82 -5.37
N ALA A 33 4.96 -19.67 -6.10
CA ALA A 33 5.11 -18.64 -7.13
C ALA A 33 3.87 -18.60 -8.02
N ALA A 34 3.26 -17.43 -8.16
CA ALA A 34 2.04 -17.27 -8.94
C ALA A 34 2.38 -17.42 -10.43
N GLY A 35 1.69 -18.36 -11.10
CA GLY A 35 1.79 -18.63 -12.53
C GLY A 35 0.45 -18.36 -13.24
N PRO A 36 0.47 -18.08 -14.55
CA PRO A 36 -0.75 -17.78 -15.30
C PRO A 36 -1.76 -18.94 -15.22
N GLY A 37 -3.03 -18.61 -15.00
CA GLY A 37 -4.14 -19.57 -14.96
C GLY A 37 -4.34 -20.30 -13.62
N ARG A 38 -3.60 -19.94 -12.56
CA ARG A 38 -3.82 -20.51 -11.23
C ARG A 38 -5.13 -20.02 -10.62
N ARG A 39 -5.81 -20.91 -9.89
CA ARG A 39 -6.98 -20.56 -9.06
C ARG A 39 -6.51 -19.94 -7.75
N ILE A 40 -7.06 -18.77 -7.42
CA ILE A 40 -6.77 -18.02 -6.20
C ILE A 40 -7.99 -18.12 -5.29
N GLY A 41 -7.77 -18.64 -4.09
CA GLY A 41 -8.80 -18.74 -3.06
C GLY A 41 -8.57 -17.75 -1.93
N SER A 42 -9.45 -17.82 -0.93
CA SER A 42 -9.39 -17.03 0.29
C SER A 42 -8.14 -17.29 1.14
N GLY A 43 -7.53 -18.48 1.01
CA GLY A 43 -6.28 -18.81 1.72
C GLY A 43 -5.10 -17.98 1.25
N GLU A 44 -4.90 -17.88 -0.07
CA GLU A 44 -3.83 -17.06 -0.65
C GLU A 44 -3.99 -15.58 -0.32
N THR A 45 -5.20 -15.05 -0.45
CA THR A 45 -5.45 -13.62 -0.18
C THR A 45 -5.31 -13.31 1.31
N MET A 46 -5.72 -14.23 2.19
CA MET A 46 -5.50 -14.11 3.63
C MET A 46 -4.01 -14.10 3.98
N ALA A 47 -3.18 -14.92 3.32
CA ALA A 47 -1.74 -14.90 3.53
C ALA A 47 -1.12 -13.55 3.09
N VAL A 48 -1.53 -13.01 1.93
CA VAL A 48 -1.11 -11.66 1.49
C VAL A 48 -1.47 -10.59 2.51
N ARG A 49 -2.69 -10.64 3.07
CA ARG A 49 -3.12 -9.72 4.14
C ARG A 49 -2.24 -9.84 5.39
N GLN A 50 -1.94 -11.06 5.83
CA GLN A 50 -1.07 -11.30 6.99
C GLN A 50 0.36 -10.79 6.78
N PHE A 51 0.96 -11.06 5.62
CA PHE A 51 2.29 -10.54 5.29
C PHE A 51 2.30 -9.02 5.21
N THR A 52 1.29 -8.41 4.60
CA THR A 52 1.16 -6.95 4.54
C THR A 52 1.07 -6.34 5.94
N ALA A 53 0.28 -6.94 6.84
CA ALA A 53 0.19 -6.51 8.23
C ALA A 53 1.54 -6.63 8.97
N ALA A 54 2.29 -7.71 8.75
CA ALA A 54 3.63 -7.87 9.32
C ALA A 54 4.61 -6.82 8.80
N PHE A 55 4.59 -6.50 7.50
CA PHE A 55 5.41 -5.43 6.95
C PHE A 55 5.05 -4.07 7.53
N ARG A 56 3.77 -3.77 7.74
CA ARG A 56 3.32 -2.52 8.39
C ARG A 56 3.79 -2.42 9.84
N ALA A 57 3.61 -3.48 10.63
CA ALA A 57 4.10 -3.49 12.01
C ALA A 57 5.63 -3.26 12.08
N SER A 58 6.36 -3.82 11.12
CA SER A 58 7.82 -3.61 11.01
C SER A 58 8.19 -2.19 10.60
N ASP A 59 7.39 -1.60 9.70
CA ASP A 59 7.53 -0.21 9.25
C ASP A 59 7.37 0.78 10.41
N GLU A 60 6.38 0.57 11.27
CA GLU A 60 6.15 1.38 12.47
C GLU A 60 7.32 1.32 13.47
N LEU A 61 8.05 0.19 13.52
CA LEU A 61 9.17 -0.01 14.45
C LEU A 61 10.52 0.44 13.89
N LEU A 62 10.76 0.22 12.59
CA LEU A 62 12.08 0.38 11.97
C LEU A 62 12.15 1.58 11.00
N GLY A 63 11.02 2.18 10.63
CA GLY A 63 10.90 3.23 9.63
C GLY A 63 10.92 2.74 8.18
N GLY A 64 10.61 3.64 7.23
CA GLY A 64 10.30 3.29 5.85
C GLY A 64 11.42 2.67 5.03
N GLY A 65 12.67 3.07 5.23
CA GLY A 65 13.80 2.54 4.45
C GLY A 65 14.05 1.04 4.68
N HIS A 66 13.75 0.53 5.86
CA HIS A 66 14.00 -0.87 6.22
C HIS A 66 13.02 -1.82 5.52
N GLY A 67 13.56 -2.90 4.96
CA GLY A 67 12.76 -3.94 4.31
C GLY A 67 12.14 -3.55 2.96
N LEU A 68 12.43 -2.37 2.41
CA LEU A 68 11.88 -1.91 1.11
C LEU A 68 12.12 -2.92 -0.03
N SER A 69 13.32 -3.52 -0.08
CA SER A 69 13.63 -4.55 -1.08
C SER A 69 12.74 -5.80 -0.94
N VAL A 70 12.53 -6.25 0.30
CA VAL A 70 11.75 -7.47 0.60
C VAL A 70 10.28 -7.26 0.27
N VAL A 71 9.69 -6.16 0.72
CA VAL A 71 8.28 -5.85 0.43
C VAL A 71 8.05 -5.59 -1.06
N GLY A 72 9.04 -4.98 -1.76
CA GLY A 72 8.98 -4.76 -3.20
C GLY A 72 8.98 -6.08 -3.98
N VAL A 73 9.85 -7.02 -3.61
CA VAL A 73 9.88 -8.37 -4.20
C VAL A 73 8.57 -9.13 -3.91
N PHE A 74 8.04 -9.01 -2.69
CA PHE A 74 6.75 -9.63 -2.37
C PHE A 74 5.62 -9.07 -3.24
N LEU A 75 5.58 -7.75 -3.45
CA LEU A 75 4.63 -7.12 -4.35
C LEU A 75 4.80 -7.60 -5.79
N SER A 76 6.02 -7.65 -6.33
CA SER A 76 6.27 -7.98 -7.74
C SER A 76 6.12 -9.48 -8.06
N ASP A 77 6.59 -10.35 -7.18
CA ASP A 77 6.77 -11.77 -7.50
C ASP A 77 5.63 -12.64 -6.96
N VAL A 78 4.93 -12.17 -5.92
CA VAL A 78 3.83 -12.91 -5.30
C VAL A 78 2.49 -12.28 -5.65
N VAL A 79 2.34 -10.98 -5.40
CA VAL A 79 1.04 -10.32 -5.46
C VAL A 79 0.66 -9.86 -6.86
N ALA A 80 1.58 -9.25 -7.61
CA ALA A 80 1.28 -8.77 -8.96
C ALA A 80 0.75 -9.89 -9.90
N PRO A 81 1.32 -11.11 -9.91
CA PRO A 81 0.78 -12.17 -10.77
C PRO A 81 -0.57 -12.70 -10.26
N MET A 82 -0.93 -12.49 -8.99
CA MET A 82 -2.26 -12.84 -8.49
C MET A 82 -3.36 -12.03 -9.20
N LEU A 83 -3.10 -10.77 -9.58
CA LEU A 83 -4.08 -9.92 -10.30
C LEU A 83 -4.53 -10.51 -11.66
N HIS A 84 -3.77 -11.46 -12.19
CA HIS A 84 -4.02 -12.14 -13.46
C HIS A 84 -4.56 -13.57 -13.28
N GLY A 85 -4.86 -13.98 -12.05
CA GLY A 85 -5.36 -15.31 -11.72
C GLY A 85 -6.86 -15.47 -11.94
N THR A 86 -7.33 -16.71 -11.81
CA THR A 86 -8.76 -17.02 -11.78
C THR A 86 -9.21 -17.09 -10.32
N TYR A 87 -10.31 -16.45 -9.96
CA TYR A 87 -10.74 -16.35 -8.57
C TYR A 87 -11.87 -17.31 -8.26
N ALA A 88 -11.84 -17.86 -7.04
CA ALA A 88 -12.91 -18.71 -6.54
C ALA A 88 -14.22 -17.92 -6.32
N ASP A 89 -14.11 -16.66 -5.90
CA ASP A 89 -15.23 -15.75 -5.65
C ASP A 89 -14.80 -14.28 -5.77
N ASP A 90 -15.77 -13.37 -5.83
CA ASP A 90 -15.53 -11.92 -5.96
C ASP A 90 -14.81 -11.33 -4.74
N ARG A 91 -14.94 -11.92 -3.56
CA ARG A 91 -14.24 -11.45 -2.36
C ARG A 91 -12.76 -11.77 -2.44
N ALA A 92 -12.38 -12.96 -2.89
CA ALA A 92 -10.98 -13.32 -3.14
C ALA A 92 -10.39 -12.43 -4.24
N ARG A 93 -11.19 -12.07 -5.26
CA ARG A 93 -10.78 -11.09 -6.26
C ARG A 93 -10.53 -9.71 -5.64
N ALA A 94 -11.50 -9.20 -4.87
CA ALA A 94 -11.38 -7.92 -4.16
C ALA A 94 -10.14 -7.89 -3.25
N ASP A 95 -9.90 -8.97 -2.50
CA ASP A 95 -8.78 -9.10 -1.58
C ASP A 95 -7.42 -9.22 -2.28
N ALA A 96 -7.39 -9.65 -3.55
CA ALA A 96 -6.14 -9.73 -4.31
C ALA A 96 -5.66 -8.37 -4.82
N PHE A 97 -6.53 -7.36 -4.88
CA PHE A 97 -6.12 -5.98 -5.11
C PHE A 97 -5.37 -5.47 -3.87
N ALA A 98 -4.07 -5.69 -3.86
CA ALA A 98 -3.19 -5.36 -2.75
C ALA A 98 -2.85 -3.87 -2.66
N ALA A 99 -3.89 -3.02 -2.71
CA ALA A 99 -3.77 -1.57 -2.59
C ALA A 99 -3.02 -1.15 -1.33
N ASP A 100 -3.23 -1.89 -0.23
CA ASP A 100 -2.54 -1.65 1.04
C ASP A 100 -1.03 -1.90 0.94
N LEU A 101 -0.62 -3.00 0.31
CA LEU A 101 0.78 -3.35 0.10
C LEU A 101 1.47 -2.36 -0.85
N ALA A 102 0.80 -2.00 -1.96
CA ALA A 102 1.31 -0.99 -2.89
C ALA A 102 1.47 0.37 -2.20
N SER A 103 0.53 0.75 -1.33
CA SER A 103 0.65 1.99 -0.52
C SER A 103 1.87 1.94 0.38
N LEU A 104 2.09 0.81 1.07
CA LEU A 104 3.25 0.61 1.93
C LEU A 104 4.57 0.72 1.16
N VAL A 105 4.67 0.11 -0.02
CA VAL A 105 5.86 0.27 -0.90
C VAL A 105 6.05 1.74 -1.29
N GLY A 106 4.95 2.46 -1.58
CA GLY A 106 4.98 3.89 -1.87
C GLY A 106 5.59 4.71 -0.72
N PHE A 107 5.10 4.53 0.51
CA PHE A 107 5.63 5.21 1.70
C PHE A 107 7.11 4.89 1.93
N LYS A 108 7.47 3.62 1.84
CA LYS A 108 8.87 3.19 1.99
C LYS A 108 9.78 3.78 0.91
N CYS A 109 9.29 3.92 -0.32
CA CYS A 109 10.03 4.61 -1.38
C CYS A 109 10.19 6.11 -1.08
N HIS A 110 9.16 6.77 -0.58
CA HIS A 110 9.20 8.19 -0.21
C HIS A 110 10.19 8.43 0.93
N ASP A 111 10.15 7.62 1.99
CA ASP A 111 11.09 7.70 3.12
C ASP A 111 12.54 7.46 2.69
N ALA A 112 12.75 6.70 1.61
CA ALA A 112 14.06 6.47 1.00
C ALA A 112 14.46 7.56 -0.03
N GLY A 113 13.68 8.63 -0.19
CA GLY A 113 13.90 9.70 -1.16
C GLY A 113 13.71 9.29 -2.62
N ARG A 114 13.02 8.16 -2.89
CA ARG A 114 12.79 7.62 -4.23
C ARG A 114 11.44 8.07 -4.79
N GLU A 115 11.29 9.36 -4.98
CA GLU A 115 10.00 10.03 -5.26
C GLU A 115 9.28 9.52 -6.50
N GLY A 116 9.98 9.29 -7.61
CA GLY A 116 9.36 8.74 -8.82
C GLY A 116 8.79 7.33 -8.60
N ALA A 117 9.48 6.51 -7.78
CA ALA A 117 8.99 5.19 -7.41
C ALA A 117 7.84 5.27 -6.41
N ALA A 118 7.90 6.21 -5.45
CA ALA A 118 6.82 6.46 -4.51
C ALA A 118 5.53 6.84 -5.24
N HIS A 119 5.62 7.81 -6.15
CA HIS A 119 4.51 8.30 -6.97
C HIS A 119 3.86 7.18 -7.78
N HIS A 120 4.68 6.33 -8.41
CA HIS A 120 4.20 5.16 -9.15
C HIS A 120 3.37 4.22 -8.27
N HIS A 121 3.88 3.87 -7.09
CA HIS A 121 3.21 2.93 -6.19
C HIS A 121 1.96 3.53 -5.53
N TYR A 122 1.94 4.83 -5.21
CA TYR A 122 0.72 5.49 -4.75
C TYR A 122 -0.39 5.46 -5.81
N ARG A 123 -0.05 5.74 -7.07
CA ARG A 123 -1.02 5.64 -8.18
C ARG A 123 -1.51 4.20 -8.40
N LEU A 124 -0.61 3.22 -8.28
CA LEU A 124 -0.98 1.81 -8.33
C LEU A 124 -1.96 1.47 -7.20
N ALA A 125 -1.65 1.88 -5.97
CA ALA A 125 -2.50 1.63 -4.81
C ALA A 125 -3.91 2.21 -4.96
N ILE A 126 -4.01 3.47 -5.43
CA ILE A 126 -5.30 4.12 -5.68
C ILE A 126 -6.10 3.34 -6.72
N ARG A 127 -5.46 2.97 -7.84
CA ARG A 127 -6.12 2.20 -8.90
C ARG A 127 -6.63 0.86 -8.37
N LEU A 128 -5.78 0.10 -7.68
CA LEU A 128 -6.15 -1.20 -7.12
C LEU A 128 -7.31 -1.06 -6.11
N ALA A 129 -7.29 -0.01 -5.27
CA ALA A 129 -8.37 0.23 -4.32
C ALA A 129 -9.70 0.54 -5.02
N GLN A 130 -9.68 1.38 -6.05
CA GLN A 130 -10.88 1.71 -6.84
C GLN A 130 -11.40 0.52 -7.66
N GLU A 131 -10.52 -0.37 -8.12
CA GLU A 131 -10.93 -1.62 -8.79
C GLU A 131 -11.55 -2.62 -7.80
N ALA A 132 -11.07 -2.65 -6.56
CA ALA A 132 -11.58 -3.51 -5.49
C ALA A 132 -12.91 -3.00 -4.90
N ASP A 133 -13.07 -1.68 -4.86
CA ASP A 133 -14.23 -0.98 -4.33
C ASP A 133 -14.61 0.18 -5.27
N PRO A 134 -15.37 -0.11 -6.35
CA PRO A 134 -15.72 0.89 -7.37
C PRO A 134 -16.51 2.09 -6.87
N ASP A 135 -17.19 1.94 -5.72
CA ASP A 135 -17.93 3.02 -5.09
C ASP A 135 -17.03 3.95 -4.25
N ASP A 136 -15.71 3.69 -4.20
CA ASP A 136 -14.68 4.47 -3.49
C ASP A 136 -15.03 4.76 -2.02
N ARG A 137 -15.69 3.79 -1.36
CA ARG A 137 -16.19 3.91 0.02
C ARG A 137 -15.14 3.50 1.06
N THR A 138 -14.06 2.85 0.65
CA THR A 138 -13.01 2.36 1.54
C THR A 138 -11.91 3.39 1.78
N SER A 139 -11.22 3.24 2.92
CA SER A 139 -10.14 4.15 3.32
C SER A 139 -8.88 4.07 2.46
N GLN A 140 -8.72 3.02 1.65
CA GLN A 140 -7.45 2.72 0.97
C GLN A 140 -7.12 3.71 -0.16
N ALA A 141 -8.08 4.01 -1.03
CA ALA A 141 -7.89 4.99 -2.10
C ALA A 141 -7.66 6.40 -1.54
N ALA A 142 -8.45 6.79 -0.52
CA ALA A 142 -8.28 8.06 0.16
C ALA A 142 -6.89 8.20 0.80
N TRP A 143 -6.36 7.13 1.38
CA TRP A 143 -5.01 7.11 1.95
C TRP A 143 -3.91 7.30 0.89
N GLY A 144 -4.06 6.67 -0.28
CA GLY A 144 -3.15 6.87 -1.41
C GLY A 144 -3.22 8.29 -1.98
N MET A 145 -4.42 8.86 -2.11
CA MET A 145 -4.60 10.25 -2.57
C MET A 145 -3.96 11.24 -1.58
N ARG A 146 -4.15 11.01 -0.27
CA ARG A 146 -3.49 11.77 0.80
C ARG A 146 -1.96 11.73 0.64
N ALA A 147 -1.39 10.56 0.36
CA ALA A 147 0.04 10.40 0.16
C ALA A 147 0.55 11.19 -1.07
N LEU A 148 -0.21 11.21 -2.17
CA LEU A 148 0.11 12.04 -3.34
C LEU A 148 0.09 13.53 -3.03
N VAL A 149 -0.89 14.00 -2.24
CA VAL A 149 -0.93 15.41 -1.80
C VAL A 149 0.30 15.73 -0.98
N HIS A 150 0.62 14.92 0.03
CA HIS A 150 1.82 15.11 0.84
C HIS A 150 3.09 15.16 0.00
N GLN A 151 3.27 14.18 -0.88
CA GLN A 151 4.41 14.11 -1.78
C GLN A 151 4.55 15.39 -2.62
N ALA A 152 3.45 15.86 -3.22
CA ALA A 152 3.47 17.07 -4.03
C ALA A 152 3.84 18.32 -3.22
N LEU A 153 3.33 18.44 -1.99
CA LEU A 153 3.68 19.53 -1.08
C LEU A 153 5.15 19.49 -0.66
N ASP A 154 5.66 18.32 -0.28
CA ASP A 154 7.04 18.14 0.17
C ASP A 154 8.04 18.40 -0.97
N LEU A 155 7.63 18.21 -2.23
CA LEU A 155 8.41 18.55 -3.42
C LEU A 155 8.24 19.99 -3.92
N GLY A 156 7.45 20.83 -3.23
CA GLY A 156 7.22 22.21 -3.64
C GLY A 156 6.37 22.35 -4.91
N HIS A 157 5.44 21.41 -5.14
CA HIS A 157 4.53 21.40 -6.28
C HIS A 157 3.06 21.49 -5.82
N PRO A 158 2.62 22.64 -5.25
CA PRO A 158 1.30 22.76 -4.63
C PRO A 158 0.14 22.79 -5.63
N THR A 159 0.39 22.96 -6.93
CA THR A 159 -0.66 23.04 -7.96
C THR A 159 -1.55 21.81 -7.93
N GLY A 160 -2.87 22.01 -7.81
CA GLY A 160 -3.87 20.93 -7.78
C GLY A 160 -3.95 20.13 -6.48
N THR A 161 -3.12 20.44 -5.47
CA THR A 161 -3.15 19.72 -4.18
C THR A 161 -4.41 19.99 -3.36
N VAL A 162 -4.92 21.23 -3.40
CA VAL A 162 -6.19 21.62 -2.77
C VAL A 162 -7.35 20.85 -3.38
N ASP A 163 -7.50 20.89 -4.70
CA ASP A 163 -8.56 20.20 -5.42
C ASP A 163 -8.55 18.69 -5.13
N LEU A 164 -7.35 18.07 -5.14
CA LEU A 164 -7.22 16.66 -4.82
C LEU A 164 -7.63 16.37 -3.36
N ALA A 165 -7.15 17.15 -2.39
CA ALA A 165 -7.44 16.93 -0.98
C ALA A 165 -8.93 17.11 -0.65
N GLU A 166 -9.55 18.18 -1.16
CA GLU A 166 -10.98 18.44 -0.97
C GLU A 166 -11.84 17.39 -1.65
N ALA A 167 -11.49 17.01 -2.88
CA ALA A 167 -12.24 15.99 -3.59
C ALA A 167 -12.12 14.62 -2.90
N THR A 168 -10.96 14.29 -2.31
CA THR A 168 -10.79 13.09 -1.47
C THR A 168 -11.68 13.15 -0.23
N LEU A 169 -11.68 14.27 0.50
CA LEU A 169 -12.55 14.46 1.67
C LEU A 169 -14.02 14.27 1.33
N ALA A 170 -14.49 14.90 0.26
CA ALA A 170 -15.90 14.88 -0.14
C ALA A 170 -16.40 13.50 -0.55
N ARG A 171 -15.56 12.66 -1.17
CA ARG A 171 -15.95 11.33 -1.66
C ARG A 171 -15.78 10.21 -0.64
N SER A 172 -14.79 10.34 0.25
CA SER A 172 -14.37 9.23 1.12
C SER A 172 -15.35 8.97 2.26
N ARG A 173 -15.60 7.70 2.58
CA ARG A 173 -16.40 7.28 3.74
C ARG A 173 -15.51 6.56 4.75
N VAL A 174 -14.78 7.33 5.53
CA VAL A 174 -13.72 6.81 6.42
C VAL A 174 -14.05 6.98 7.90
N ASP A 175 -13.31 6.28 8.76
CA ASP A 175 -13.42 6.46 10.21
C ASP A 175 -12.89 7.84 10.64
N LYS A 176 -13.25 8.27 11.86
CA LYS A 176 -12.93 9.61 12.38
C LYS A 176 -11.44 9.91 12.47
N ARG A 177 -10.59 8.90 12.69
CA ARG A 177 -9.14 9.10 12.72
C ARG A 177 -8.62 9.38 11.32
N THR A 178 -9.07 8.61 10.33
CA THR A 178 -8.69 8.83 8.93
C THR A 178 -9.22 10.17 8.41
N GLU A 179 -10.47 10.53 8.73
CA GLU A 179 -11.07 11.82 8.37
C GLU A 179 -10.24 13.00 8.89
N ALA A 180 -9.82 12.96 10.16
CA ALA A 180 -8.95 13.99 10.74
C ALA A 180 -7.62 14.14 9.98
N LEU A 181 -7.02 13.03 9.54
CA LEU A 181 -5.78 13.04 8.77
C LEU A 181 -5.95 13.59 7.36
N LEU A 182 -7.12 13.40 6.74
CA LEU A 182 -7.46 14.00 5.46
C LEU A 182 -7.70 15.52 5.61
N LEU A 183 -8.37 15.96 6.68
CA LEU A 183 -8.57 17.37 6.99
C LEU A 183 -7.23 18.09 7.20
N ILE A 184 -6.31 17.51 7.98
CA ILE A 184 -4.95 18.04 8.15
C ILE A 184 -4.24 18.19 6.80
N THR A 185 -4.38 17.21 5.90
CA THR A 185 -3.79 17.26 4.57
C THR A 185 -4.39 18.37 3.71
N ALA A 186 -5.71 18.58 3.76
CA ALA A 186 -6.36 19.69 3.06
C ALA A 186 -5.91 21.06 3.62
N ALA A 187 -5.84 21.21 4.94
CA ALA A 187 -5.33 22.42 5.58
C ALA A 187 -3.89 22.74 5.16
N ARG A 188 -3.00 21.72 5.10
CA ARG A 188 -1.63 21.88 4.57
C ARG A 188 -1.63 22.33 3.11
N ALA A 189 -2.49 21.76 2.27
CA ALA A 189 -2.60 22.15 0.86
C ALA A 189 -3.03 23.61 0.70
N HIS A 190 -4.06 24.05 1.45
CA HIS A 190 -4.52 25.44 1.48
C HIS A 190 -3.45 26.43 1.96
N GLY A 191 -2.69 26.05 3.00
CA GLY A 191 -1.56 26.83 3.48
C GLY A 191 -0.47 27.00 2.41
N ALA A 192 -0.13 25.92 1.69
CA ALA A 192 0.89 25.93 0.65
C ALA A 192 0.46 26.67 -0.64
N SER A 193 -0.84 26.76 -0.93
CA SER A 193 -1.37 27.54 -2.06
C SER A 193 -1.45 29.05 -1.77
N GLY A 194 -1.03 29.50 -0.59
CA GLY A 194 -1.08 30.92 -0.21
C GLY A 194 -2.47 31.40 0.21
N ASN A 195 -3.35 30.50 0.64
CA ASN A 195 -4.70 30.83 1.10
C ASN A 195 -4.87 30.55 2.62
N PRO A 196 -4.23 31.33 3.49
CA PRO A 196 -4.10 31.01 4.92
C PRO A 196 -5.43 31.03 5.70
N SER A 197 -6.45 31.74 5.21
CA SER A 197 -7.78 31.78 5.85
C SER A 197 -8.55 30.46 5.71
N ALA A 198 -8.29 29.69 4.64
CA ALA A 198 -8.88 28.36 4.44
C ALA A 198 -8.15 27.25 5.20
N ALA A 199 -6.92 27.49 5.66
CA ALA A 199 -6.13 26.52 6.41
C ALA A 199 -6.55 26.36 7.89
N SER A 200 -7.39 27.26 8.40
CA SER A 200 -7.81 27.30 9.83
C SER A 200 -9.26 26.85 10.08
N ALA A 201 -10.00 26.49 9.03
CA ALA A 201 -11.40 26.05 9.09
C ALA A 201 -11.51 24.54 9.32
#